data_AF-A0A952LU44-F1
#
_entry.id   AF-A0A952LU44-F1
#
_cell.length_a   1.000
_cell.length_b   1.000
_cell.length_c   1.000
_cell.angle_alpha   90.00
_cell.angle_beta   90.00
_cell.angle_gamma   90.00
#
_symmetry.space_group_name_H-M   'P 1'
#
loop_
_entity.id
_entity.type
_entity.pdbx_description
1 polymer ?
#
loop_
_entity_poly.entity_id
_entity_poly.type
_entity_poly.pdbx_seq_one_letter_code
_entity_poly.pdbx_strand_id
1 'polypeptide(L)'
;KAHATMASEPTPSSEARRYPDVLSVPFDMTFSATGEAFGIRKGDPDAINYFNNWINTYSRNGWLKERNDYWFKSIDWQDQVAEK
;
A
#
# COMPACT_ATOMS: atom_id res chain seq x y z
N LYS A 1 9.24 -22.43 -15.07
CA LYS A 1 8.50 -22.00 -13.85
C LYS A 1 9.33 -20.94 -13.15
N ALA A 2 8.71 -19.89 -12.62
CA ALA A 2 9.39 -18.92 -11.76
C ALA A 2 9.54 -19.51 -10.35
N HIS A 3 10.67 -19.25 -9.69
CA HIS A 3 10.95 -19.71 -8.33
C HIS A 3 10.73 -18.61 -7.28
N ALA A 4 10.80 -17.34 -7.69
CA ALA A 4 10.57 -16.18 -6.84
C ALA A 4 10.11 -14.99 -7.70
N THR A 5 9.38 -14.06 -7.08
CA THR A 5 8.96 -12.79 -7.67
C THR A 5 9.19 -11.67 -6.67
N MET A 6 9.44 -10.46 -7.18
CA MET A 6 9.53 -9.25 -6.36
C MET A 6 8.45 -8.28 -6.83
N ALA A 7 7.71 -7.71 -5.88
CA ALA A 7 6.69 -6.69 -6.12
C ALA A 7 6.59 -5.78 -4.90
N SER A 8 6.01 -4.58 -5.08
CA SER A 8 5.72 -3.68 -3.98
C SER A 8 4.61 -4.23 -3.09
N GLU A 9 4.69 -3.96 -1.79
CA GLU A 9 3.56 -4.14 -0.89
C GLU A 9 2.35 -3.32 -1.39
N PRO A 10 1.12 -3.82 -1.22
CA PRO A 10 0.72 -4.97 -0.41
C PRO A 10 0.65 -6.31 -1.16
N THR A 11 1.05 -6.35 -2.44
CA THR A 11 0.81 -7.51 -3.32
C THR A 11 1.39 -8.81 -2.76
N PRO A 12 2.68 -8.89 -2.36
CA PRO A 12 3.25 -10.12 -1.81
C PRO A 12 2.52 -10.60 -0.55
N SER A 13 2.21 -9.68 0.38
CA SER A 13 1.50 -10.02 1.62
C SER A 13 0.06 -10.48 1.36
N SER A 14 -0.64 -9.85 0.40
CA SER A 14 -1.99 -10.23 0.03
C SER A 14 -2.04 -11.62 -0.62
N GLU A 15 -1.12 -11.89 -1.55
CA GLU A 15 -1.05 -13.18 -2.24
C GLU A 15 -0.63 -14.31 -1.28
N ALA A 16 0.31 -14.06 -0.36
CA ALA A 16 0.68 -15.03 0.68
C ALA A 16 -0.48 -15.34 1.63
N ARG A 17 -1.32 -14.34 1.97
CA ARG A 17 -2.56 -14.56 2.73
C ARG A 17 -3.58 -15.40 1.96
N ARG A 18 -3.68 -15.20 0.63
CA ARG A 18 -4.63 -15.91 -0.23
C ARG A 18 -4.22 -17.34 -0.55
N TYR A 19 -2.93 -17.61 -0.65
CA TYR A 19 -2.36 -18.90 -1.02
C TYR A 19 -1.33 -19.40 0.01
N PRO A 20 -1.72 -19.58 1.29
CA PRO A 20 -0.78 -19.85 2.38
C PRO A 20 -0.02 -21.18 2.24
N ASP A 21 -0.58 -22.15 1.51
CA ASP A 21 0.06 -23.45 1.26
C ASP A 21 1.06 -23.44 0.10
N VAL A 22 1.13 -22.34 -0.66
CA VAL A 22 1.93 -22.25 -1.91
C VAL A 22 2.93 -21.10 -1.88
N LEU A 23 2.56 -19.97 -1.25
CA LEU A 23 3.35 -18.75 -1.23
C LEU A 23 3.75 -18.38 0.21
N SER A 24 4.99 -17.94 0.36
CA SER A 24 5.51 -17.39 1.61
C SER A 24 6.32 -16.14 1.35
N VAL A 25 6.15 -15.10 2.17
CA VAL A 25 7.07 -13.96 2.22
C VAL A 25 8.08 -14.23 3.34
N PRO A 26 9.38 -14.46 3.04
CA PRO A 26 10.35 -14.92 4.03
C PRO A 26 10.94 -13.81 4.92
N PHE A 27 10.50 -12.56 4.73
CA PHE A 27 11.00 -11.38 5.45
C PHE A 27 9.84 -10.60 6.05
N ASP A 28 10.08 -9.97 7.20
CA ASP A 28 9.14 -9.09 7.91
C ASP A 28 9.34 -7.60 7.55
N MET A 29 10.33 -7.29 6.71
CA MET A 29 10.65 -5.95 6.25
C MET A 29 10.71 -5.86 4.72
N THR A 30 10.33 -4.71 4.18
CA THR A 30 10.46 -4.42 2.75
C THR A 30 11.94 -4.26 2.37
N PHE A 31 12.37 -4.91 1.30
CA PHE A 31 13.74 -4.81 0.77
C PHE A 31 14.14 -3.36 0.42
N SER A 32 13.20 -2.58 -0.10
CA SER A 32 13.35 -1.14 -0.32
C SER A 32 12.08 -0.45 0.15
N ALA A 33 12.18 0.26 1.28
CA ALA A 33 11.08 1.07 1.82
C ALA A 33 10.96 2.38 1.03
N THR A 34 10.66 2.29 -0.26
CA THR A 34 10.34 3.47 -1.07
C THR A 34 8.96 3.96 -0.71
N GLY A 35 8.82 5.27 -0.48
CA GLY A 35 7.51 5.88 -0.28
C GLY A 35 6.73 5.99 -1.59
N GLU A 36 5.44 5.71 -1.56
CA GLU A 36 4.51 6.03 -2.65
C GLU A 36 4.24 7.54 -2.68
N ALA A 37 4.07 8.12 -3.88
CA ALA A 37 3.92 9.56 -4.05
C ALA A 37 2.91 9.92 -5.15
N PHE A 38 2.36 11.14 -5.07
CA PHE A 38 1.55 11.70 -6.14
C PHE A 38 2.43 12.21 -7.28
N GLY A 39 2.20 11.71 -8.49
CA GLY A 39 2.75 12.29 -9.71
C GLY A 39 1.92 13.51 -10.13
N ILE A 40 2.58 14.64 -10.37
CA ILE A 40 1.94 15.89 -10.79
C ILE A 40 2.64 16.50 -12.01
N ARG A 41 1.98 17.46 -12.66
CA ARG A 41 2.60 18.22 -13.76
C ARG A 41 3.76 19.07 -13.25
N LYS A 42 4.87 19.06 -13.99
CA LYS A 42 6.02 19.92 -13.68
C LYS A 42 5.63 21.41 -13.77
N GLY A 43 6.05 22.20 -12.79
CA GLY A 43 5.86 23.65 -12.78
C GLY A 43 4.59 24.14 -12.09
N ASP A 44 3.88 23.28 -11.36
CA ASP A 44 2.70 23.62 -10.57
C ASP A 44 3.02 23.63 -9.05
N PRO A 45 3.54 24.75 -8.52
CA PRO A 45 3.89 24.84 -7.10
C PRO A 45 2.67 24.80 -6.17
N ASP A 46 1.50 25.21 -6.64
CA ASP A 46 0.27 25.21 -5.84
C ASP A 46 -0.20 23.77 -5.60
N ALA A 47 -0.19 22.92 -6.63
CA ALA A 47 -0.47 21.50 -6.49
C ALA A 47 0.53 20.81 -5.52
N ILE A 48 1.82 21.11 -5.64
CA ILE A 48 2.85 20.58 -4.72
C ILE A 48 2.51 20.95 -3.28
N ASN A 49 2.25 22.23 -3.01
CA ASN A 49 1.96 22.72 -1.67
C ASN A 49 0.68 22.12 -1.11
N TYR A 50 -0.37 22.03 -1.93
CA TYR A 50 -1.63 21.44 -1.53
C TYR A 50 -1.48 19.97 -1.12
N PHE A 51 -0.90 19.14 -1.99
CA PHE A 51 -0.74 17.71 -1.71
C PHE A 51 0.20 17.44 -0.54
N ASN A 52 1.32 18.18 -0.43
CA ASN A 52 2.23 18.02 0.70
C ASN A 52 1.57 18.40 2.03
N ASN A 53 0.78 19.48 2.07
CA ASN A 53 0.04 19.87 3.27
C ASN A 53 -1.05 18.86 3.62
N TRP A 54 -1.76 18.33 2.62
CA TRP A 54 -2.74 17.27 2.80
C TRP A 54 -2.07 16.01 3.39
N ILE A 55 -1.00 15.51 2.77
CA ILE A 55 -0.26 14.34 3.25
C ILE A 55 0.20 14.56 4.69
N ASN A 56 0.82 15.71 4.99
CA ASN A 56 1.29 16.02 6.34
C ASN A 56 0.16 16.04 7.35
N THR A 57 -0.97 16.66 7.02
CA THR A 57 -2.14 16.76 7.91
C THR A 57 -2.68 15.37 8.24
N TYR A 58 -2.90 14.54 7.21
CA TYR A 58 -3.49 13.22 7.38
C TYR A 58 -2.51 12.13 7.83
N SER A 59 -1.21 12.39 7.74
CA SER A 59 -0.20 11.55 8.42
C SER A 59 -0.19 11.85 9.92
N ARG A 60 -0.20 13.13 10.31
CA ARG A 60 -0.16 13.56 11.72
C ARG A 60 -1.39 13.15 12.51
N ASN A 61 -2.57 13.20 11.90
CA ASN A 61 -3.80 12.79 12.58
C ASN A 61 -4.04 11.27 12.52
N GLY A 62 -3.15 10.49 11.89
CA GLY A 62 -3.23 9.03 11.84
C GLY A 62 -4.18 8.47 10.78
N TRP A 63 -4.96 9.30 10.09
CA TRP A 63 -5.96 8.83 9.12
C TRP A 63 -5.34 8.02 7.97
N LEU A 64 -4.20 8.45 7.41
CA LEU A 64 -3.53 7.70 6.34
C LEU A 64 -3.08 6.32 6.81
N LYS A 65 -2.61 6.21 8.06
CA LYS A 65 -2.22 4.93 8.66
C LYS A 65 -3.44 4.02 8.84
N GLU A 66 -4.53 4.54 9.39
CA GLU A 66 -5.77 3.79 9.60
C GLU A 66 -6.30 3.22 8.26
N ARG A 67 -6.32 4.05 7.20
CA ARG A 67 -6.76 3.60 5.88
C ARG A 67 -5.81 2.58 5.25
N ASN A 68 -4.50 2.75 5.39
CA ASN A 68 -3.52 1.77 4.93
C ASN A 68 -3.71 0.41 5.63
N ASP A 69 -3.84 0.43 6.96
CA ASP A 69 -4.02 -0.80 7.75
C ASP A 69 -5.34 -1.51 7.36
N TYR A 70 -6.44 -0.77 7.23
CA TYR A 70 -7.75 -1.32 6.85
C TYR A 70 -7.73 -1.98 5.46
N TRP A 71 -7.25 -1.27 4.44
CA TRP A 71 -7.34 -1.75 3.05
C TRP A 71 -6.27 -2.77 2.67
N PHE A 72 -5.08 -2.71 3.29
CA PHE A 72 -3.92 -3.44 2.78
C PHE A 72 -3.35 -4.49 3.75
N LYS A 73 -3.60 -4.36 5.06
CA LYS A 73 -3.15 -5.34 6.06
C LYS A 73 -4.22 -6.34 6.47
N SER A 74 -5.49 -6.07 6.14
CA SER A 74 -6.60 -6.99 6.35
C SER A 74 -7.39 -7.26 5.06
N ILE A 75 -8.18 -8.32 5.08
CA ILE A 75 -9.18 -8.69 4.08
C ILE A 75 -10.62 -8.61 4.61
N ASP A 76 -10.83 -8.13 5.85
CA ASP A 76 -12.14 -8.04 6.51
C ASP A 76 -13.14 -7.13 5.77
N TRP A 77 -12.68 -6.36 4.79
CA TRP A 77 -13.51 -5.52 3.96
C TRP A 77 -14.06 -6.25 2.73
N GLN A 78 -13.50 -7.40 2.36
CA GLN A 78 -13.79 -8.05 1.07
C GLN A 78 -15.24 -8.52 0.96
N ASP A 79 -15.84 -8.99 2.04
CA ASP A 79 -17.25 -9.41 2.11
C ASP A 79 -18.24 -8.24 2.03
N GLN A 80 -17.77 -7.01 2.21
CA GLN A 80 -18.58 -5.79 2.12
C GLN A 80 -18.70 -5.27 0.67
N VAL A 81 -17.98 -5.87 -0.28
CA VAL A 81 -17.97 -5.47 -1.69
C VAL A 81 -18.54 -6.61 -2.52
N ALA A 82 -19.46 -6.29 -3.45
CA ALA A 82 -20.01 -7.31 -4.36
C ALA A 82 -18.88 -7.93 -5.21
N GLU A 83 -18.80 -9.26 -5.20
CA GLU A 83 -17.93 -9.99 -6.13
C GLU A 83 -18.38 -9.71 -7.58
N LYS A 84 -17.39 -9.55 -8.47
CA LYS A 84 -17.60 -9.30 -9.89
C LYS A 84 -17.60 -10.59 -10.70
#